data_AF-A0A7X1GPT5-F1
#
_entry.id   AF-A0A7X1GPT5-F1
#
_cell.length_a   1.000
_cell.length_b   1.000
_cell.length_c   1.000
_cell.angle_alpha   90.00
_cell.angle_beta   90.00
_cell.angle_gamma   90.00
#
_symmetry.space_group_name_H-M   'P 1'
#
loop_
_entity.id
_entity.type
_entity.pdbx_description
1 polymer ?
#
loop_
_entity_poly.entity_id
_entity_poly.type
_entity_poly.pdbx_seq_one_letter_code
_entity_poly.pdbx_strand_id
1 'polypeptide(L)'
;MVVNILSYSTVYEKMSLIYLSGITAFLAAIVAWTGYQQHKLSKDKFKLDLFEKRFAVYKGIRRFLSHTLQNGLPSKDTLMELAITTQDAAFLFGPKVSNYIESIRTRALMMKTVHEKYKDLSPCDEKSRLIDKEQKIFEDLSNDLLTLNHVFMPYLKFSKWK
;
A
#
# COMPACT_ATOMS: atom_id res chain seq x y z
N MET A 1 -62.34 5.64 -47.70
CA MET A 1 -62.04 4.87 -46.47
C MET A 1 -60.55 4.54 -46.31
N VAL A 2 -59.82 4.23 -47.40
CA VAL A 2 -58.38 3.85 -47.37
C VAL A 2 -57.44 5.01 -46.96
N VAL A 3 -57.74 6.25 -47.36
CA VAL A 3 -56.88 7.44 -47.07
C VAL A 3 -56.79 7.76 -45.58
N ASN A 4 -57.87 7.51 -44.82
CA ASN A 4 -57.90 7.80 -43.38
C ASN A 4 -57.00 6.82 -42.61
N ILE A 5 -57.00 5.54 -42.99
CA ILE A 5 -56.20 4.47 -42.36
C ILE A 5 -54.69 4.72 -42.56
N LEU A 6 -54.28 5.16 -43.76
CA LEU A 6 -52.89 5.51 -44.04
C LEU A 6 -52.43 6.72 -43.20
N SER A 7 -53.26 7.76 -43.07
CA SER A 7 -52.96 8.93 -42.23
C SER A 7 -52.77 8.57 -40.75
N TYR A 8 -53.59 7.66 -40.20
CA TYR A 8 -53.44 7.21 -38.82
C TYR A 8 -52.11 6.48 -38.63
N SER A 9 -51.73 5.57 -39.54
CA SER A 9 -50.48 4.81 -39.44
C SER A 9 -49.22 5.70 -39.41
N THR A 10 -49.18 6.77 -40.21
CA THR A 10 -48.05 7.70 -40.25
C THR A 10 -47.95 8.57 -38.98
N VAL A 11 -49.09 8.89 -38.36
CA VAL A 11 -49.14 9.62 -37.09
C VAL A 11 -48.64 8.75 -35.94
N TYR A 12 -49.03 7.47 -35.89
CA TYR A 12 -48.52 6.53 -34.88
C TYR A 12 -47.02 6.26 -35.02
N GLU A 13 -46.51 6.19 -36.25
CA GLU A 13 -45.08 5.99 -36.52
C GLU A 13 -44.24 7.21 -36.10
N LYS A 14 -44.70 8.43 -36.37
CA LYS A 14 -44.04 9.65 -35.88
C LYS A 14 -44.12 9.78 -34.36
N MET A 15 -45.27 9.44 -33.77
CA MET A 15 -45.46 9.49 -32.33
C MET A 15 -44.52 8.49 -31.62
N SER A 16 -44.41 7.25 -32.11
CA SER A 16 -43.52 6.24 -31.53
C SER A 16 -42.04 6.63 -31.64
N LEU A 17 -41.61 7.25 -32.74
CA LEU A 17 -40.25 7.77 -32.91
C LEU A 17 -39.93 8.89 -31.91
N ILE A 18 -40.87 9.81 -31.66
CA ILE A 18 -40.71 10.88 -30.66
C ILE A 18 -40.55 10.27 -29.26
N TYR A 19 -41.41 9.30 -28.91
CA TYR A 19 -41.31 8.60 -27.62
C TYR A 19 -39.98 7.88 -27.45
N LEU A 20 -39.51 7.16 -28.48
CA LEU A 20 -38.23 6.47 -28.44
C LEU A 20 -37.07 7.46 -28.28
N SER A 21 -37.09 8.58 -29.01
CA SER A 21 -36.06 9.61 -28.91
C SER A 21 -35.99 10.26 -27.52
N GLY A 22 -37.14 10.50 -26.88
CA GLY A 22 -37.22 11.02 -25.52
C GLY A 22 -36.64 10.06 -24.48
N ILE A 23 -36.93 8.76 -24.63
CA ILE A 23 -36.34 7.71 -23.78
C ILE A 23 -34.83 7.65 -23.98
N THR A 24 -34.35 7.68 -25.24
CA THR A 24 -32.91 7.67 -25.53
C THR A 24 -32.20 8.89 -24.95
N ALA A 25 -32.76 10.08 -25.07
CA ALA A 25 -32.19 11.31 -24.50
C ALA A 25 -32.14 11.26 -22.96
N PHE A 26 -33.19 10.75 -22.33
CA PHE A 26 -33.23 10.56 -20.88
C PHE A 26 -32.19 9.54 -20.40
N LEU A 27 -32.08 8.40 -21.06
CA LEU A 27 -31.04 7.40 -20.78
C LEU A 27 -29.63 7.98 -20.98
N ALA A 28 -29.41 8.76 -22.05
CA ALA A 28 -28.13 9.42 -22.28
C ALA A 28 -27.75 10.41 -21.15
N ALA A 29 -28.72 11.15 -20.62
CA ALA A 29 -28.51 12.06 -19.48
C ALA A 29 -28.14 11.28 -18.20
N ILE A 30 -28.79 10.14 -17.94
CA ILE A 30 -28.44 9.27 -16.80
C ILE A 30 -27.04 8.69 -16.97
N VAL A 31 -26.67 8.23 -18.18
CA VAL A 31 -25.33 7.70 -18.47
C VAL A 31 -24.26 8.77 -18.28
N ALA A 32 -24.50 10.00 -18.76
CA ALA A 32 -23.58 11.12 -18.56
C ALA A 32 -23.40 11.47 -17.07
N TRP A 33 -24.50 11.50 -16.31
CA TRP A 33 -24.46 11.77 -14.86
C TRP A 33 -23.72 10.68 -14.10
N THR A 34 -24.04 9.41 -14.36
CA THR A 34 -23.39 8.26 -13.70
C THR A 34 -21.91 8.17 -14.06
N GLY A 35 -21.53 8.44 -15.31
CA GLY A 35 -20.12 8.51 -15.74
C GLY A 35 -19.34 9.60 -15.01
N TYR A 36 -19.93 10.78 -14.83
CA TYR A 36 -19.32 11.86 -14.04
C TYR A 36 -19.11 11.45 -12.58
N GLN A 37 -20.09 10.80 -11.96
CA GLN A 37 -19.96 10.29 -10.59
C GLN A 37 -18.91 9.18 -10.50
N GLN A 38 -18.84 8.26 -11.47
CA GLN A 38 -17.81 7.22 -11.53
C GLN A 38 -16.40 7.82 -11.67
N HIS A 39 -16.23 8.92 -12.44
CA HIS A 39 -14.95 9.61 -12.55
C HIS A 39 -14.51 10.27 -11.25
N LYS A 40 -15.47 10.77 -10.44
CA LYS A 40 -15.16 11.30 -9.11
C LYS A 40 -14.78 10.18 -8.13
N LEU A 41 -15.57 9.10 -8.12
CA LEU A 41 -15.33 7.92 -7.27
C LEU A 41 -14.00 7.21 -7.59
N SER A 42 -13.59 7.17 -8.86
CA SER A 42 -12.33 6.53 -9.26
C SER A 42 -11.11 7.25 -8.70
N LYS A 43 -11.16 8.59 -8.57
CA LYS A 43 -10.08 9.38 -7.94
C LYS A 43 -9.97 9.09 -6.45
N ASP A 44 -11.10 9.02 -5.76
CA ASP A 44 -11.14 8.72 -4.32
C ASP A 44 -10.70 7.28 -4.05
N LYS A 45 -11.12 6.34 -4.91
CA LYS A 45 -10.68 4.94 -4.86
C LYS A 45 -9.18 4.80 -5.10
N PHE A 46 -8.62 5.50 -6.09
CA PHE A 46 -7.17 5.49 -6.34
C PHE A 46 -6.37 6.01 -5.13
N LYS A 47 -6.84 7.07 -4.48
CA LYS A 47 -6.24 7.61 -3.25
C LYS A 47 -6.28 6.58 -2.12
N LEU A 48 -7.41 5.89 -1.93
CA LEU A 48 -7.55 4.83 -0.94
C LEU A 48 -6.64 3.63 -1.24
N ASP A 49 -6.62 3.13 -2.47
CA ASP A 49 -5.77 2.01 -2.87
C ASP A 49 -4.28 2.33 -2.64
N LEU A 50 -3.86 3.56 -2.94
CA LEU A 50 -2.49 4.02 -2.66
C LEU A 50 -2.22 4.11 -1.15
N PHE A 51 -3.19 4.57 -0.35
CA PHE A 51 -3.10 4.57 1.11
C PHE A 51 -2.84 3.16 1.62
N GLU A 52 -3.68 2.21 1.23
CA GLU A 52 -3.66 0.83 1.73
C GLU A 52 -2.33 0.16 1.41
N LYS A 53 -1.84 0.32 0.17
CA LYS A 53 -0.53 -0.20 -0.24
C LYS A 53 0.61 0.39 0.60
N ARG A 54 0.62 1.71 0.81
CA ARG A 54 1.63 2.38 1.65
C ARG A 54 1.54 1.94 3.11
N PHE A 55 0.32 1.80 3.63
CA PHE A 55 0.08 1.40 5.00
C PHE A 55 0.48 -0.05 5.24
N ALA A 56 0.29 -0.94 4.25
CA ALA A 56 0.75 -2.33 4.31
C ALA A 56 2.27 -2.44 4.50
N VAL A 57 3.06 -1.67 3.75
CA VAL A 57 4.53 -1.60 3.90
C VAL A 57 4.92 -1.14 5.31
N TYR A 58 4.33 -0.03 5.78
CA TYR A 58 4.56 0.48 7.13
C TYR A 58 4.24 -0.57 8.21
N LYS A 59 3.10 -1.25 8.09
CA LYS A 59 2.65 -2.27 9.04
C LYS A 59 3.58 -3.49 9.02
N GLY A 60 4.05 -3.91 7.85
CA GLY A 60 5.02 -4.99 7.69
C GLY A 60 6.32 -4.74 8.43
N ILE A 61 6.91 -3.55 8.25
CA ILE A 61 8.15 -3.16 8.95
C ILE A 61 7.92 -3.05 10.46
N ARG A 62 6.82 -2.42 10.88
CA ARG A 62 6.48 -2.29 12.31
C ARG A 62 6.32 -3.66 12.97
N ARG A 63 5.65 -4.60 12.30
CA ARG A 63 5.49 -5.97 12.76
C ARG A 63 6.84 -6.69 12.86
N PHE A 64 7.67 -6.57 11.84
CA PHE A 64 9.01 -7.15 11.83
C PHE A 64 9.87 -6.65 12.99
N LEU A 65 9.95 -5.34 13.18
CA LEU A 65 10.71 -4.73 14.27
C LEU A 65 10.16 -5.16 15.63
N SER A 66 8.83 -5.11 15.82
CA SER A 66 8.19 -5.54 17.08
C SER A 66 8.48 -7.00 17.40
N HIS A 67 8.39 -7.89 16.40
CA HIS A 67 8.70 -9.31 16.57
C HIS A 67 10.18 -9.55 16.89
N THR A 68 11.09 -8.79 16.27
CA THR A 68 12.53 -8.89 16.53
C THR A 68 12.85 -8.42 17.95
N LEU A 69 12.27 -7.31 18.40
CA LEU A 69 12.47 -6.79 19.76
C LEU A 69 11.89 -7.71 20.84
N GLN A 70 10.76 -8.38 20.56
CA GLN A 70 10.16 -9.34 21.49
C GLN A 70 10.97 -10.62 21.64
N ASN A 71 11.54 -11.14 20.54
CA ASN A 71 12.25 -12.42 20.53
C ASN A 71 13.77 -12.29 20.69
N GLY A 72 14.31 -11.08 20.70
CA GLY A 72 15.74 -10.81 20.71
C GLY A 72 16.41 -10.98 19.36
N LEU A 73 16.02 -11.96 18.53
CA LEU A 73 16.68 -12.26 17.26
C LEU A 73 15.68 -12.39 16.09
N PRO A 74 16.01 -11.89 14.88
CA PRO A 74 15.15 -12.10 13.71
C PRO A 74 15.24 -13.54 13.18
N SER A 75 14.10 -14.16 12.90
CA SER A 75 14.03 -15.46 12.25
C SER A 75 14.31 -15.34 10.74
N LYS A 76 14.61 -16.46 10.07
CA LYS A 76 14.78 -16.46 8.61
C LYS A 76 13.46 -16.09 7.91
N ASP A 77 12.35 -16.60 8.43
CA ASP A 77 11.01 -16.37 7.88
C ASP A 77 10.60 -14.91 8.01
N THR A 78 10.89 -14.26 9.15
CA THR A 78 10.54 -12.84 9.33
C THR A 78 11.38 -11.91 8.46
N LEU A 79 12.65 -12.26 8.20
CA LEU A 79 13.50 -11.53 7.24
C LEU A 79 12.97 -11.67 5.80
N MET A 80 12.51 -12.86 5.42
CA MET A 80 11.90 -13.10 4.11
C MET A 80 10.55 -12.37 3.98
N GLU A 81 9.70 -12.43 5.00
CA GLU A 81 8.41 -11.71 5.05
C GLU A 81 8.63 -10.20 4.91
N LEU A 82 9.65 -9.64 5.57
CA LEU A 82 10.02 -8.23 5.42
C LEU A 82 10.39 -7.92 3.96
N ALA A 83 11.22 -8.74 3.32
CA ALA A 83 11.62 -8.52 1.93
C ALA A 83 10.41 -8.54 0.97
N ILE A 84 9.52 -9.52 1.11
CA ILE A 84 8.32 -9.64 0.28
C ILE A 84 7.37 -8.46 0.50
N THR A 85 7.15 -8.07 1.76
CA THR A 85 6.19 -7.01 2.11
C THR A 85 6.70 -5.62 1.71
N THR A 86 8.01 -5.46 1.53
CA THR A 86 8.65 -4.17 1.24
C THR A 86 9.19 -4.04 -0.18
N GLN A 87 9.03 -5.05 -1.04
CA GLN A 87 9.51 -5.04 -2.43
C GLN A 87 9.00 -3.82 -3.23
N ASP A 88 7.75 -3.42 -2.99
CA ASP A 88 7.11 -2.31 -3.70
C ASP A 88 7.46 -0.93 -3.10
N ALA A 89 8.23 -0.88 -2.01
CA ALA A 89 8.49 0.36 -1.30
C ALA A 89 9.23 1.40 -2.17
N ALA A 90 10.10 0.95 -3.06
CA ALA A 90 10.80 1.83 -4.01
C ALA A 90 9.81 2.58 -4.93
N PHE A 91 8.76 1.89 -5.39
CA PHE A 91 7.72 2.49 -6.24
C PHE A 91 6.74 3.36 -5.44
N LEU A 92 6.38 2.95 -4.23
CA LEU A 92 5.36 3.62 -3.42
C LEU A 92 5.86 4.90 -2.73
N PHE A 93 7.15 4.95 -2.39
CA PHE A 93 7.74 6.00 -1.55
C PHE A 93 9.03 6.62 -2.11
N GLY A 94 9.68 5.98 -3.08
CA GLY A 94 10.96 6.41 -3.62
C GLY A 94 12.18 6.03 -2.75
N PRO A 95 13.38 6.50 -3.13
CA PRO A 95 14.65 6.00 -2.62
C PRO A 95 14.85 6.25 -1.12
N LYS A 96 14.27 7.32 -0.57
CA LYS A 96 14.43 7.66 0.85
C LYS A 96 13.92 6.55 1.77
N VAL A 97 12.73 6.02 1.48
CA VAL A 97 12.10 5.00 2.32
C VAL A 97 12.65 3.61 1.99
N SER A 98 12.90 3.31 0.71
CA SER A 98 13.49 2.02 0.35
C SER A 98 14.89 1.85 0.96
N ASN A 99 15.73 2.89 0.95
CA ASN A 99 17.06 2.84 1.57
C ASN A 99 16.98 2.70 3.08
N TYR A 100 15.99 3.33 3.71
CA TYR A 100 15.75 3.18 5.15
C TYR A 100 15.36 1.73 5.51
N ILE A 101 14.45 1.12 4.74
CA ILE A 101 14.05 -0.29 4.91
C ILE A 101 15.25 -1.22 4.71
N GLU A 102 16.05 -0.99 3.67
CA GLU A 102 17.22 -1.81 3.38
C GLU A 102 18.28 -1.70 4.49
N SER A 103 18.41 -0.52 5.09
CA SER A 103 19.26 -0.30 6.26
C SER A 103 18.83 -1.14 7.46
N ILE A 104 17.52 -1.19 7.75
CA ILE A 104 16.94 -2.06 8.80
C ILE A 104 17.23 -3.53 8.49
N ARG A 105 16.96 -3.97 7.25
CA ARG A 105 17.15 -5.36 6.83
C ARG A 105 18.61 -5.80 6.96
N THR A 106 19.54 -4.94 6.55
CA THR A 106 20.97 -5.19 6.65
C THR A 106 21.43 -5.31 8.10
N ARG A 107 20.99 -4.39 8.98
CA ARG A 107 21.28 -4.48 10.42
C ARG A 107 20.71 -5.74 11.04
N ALA A 108 19.46 -6.11 10.74
CA ALA A 108 18.86 -7.33 11.27
C ALA A 108 19.57 -8.61 10.80
N LEU A 109 20.02 -8.66 9.54
CA LEU A 109 20.84 -9.76 9.03
C LEU A 109 22.22 -9.81 9.71
N MET A 110 22.81 -8.64 9.95
CA MET A 110 24.08 -8.52 10.68
C MET A 110 23.94 -9.02 12.12
N MET A 111 22.83 -8.67 12.79
CA MET A 111 22.51 -9.16 14.14
C MET A 111 22.50 -10.68 14.17
N LYS A 112 21.74 -11.32 13.27
CA LYS A 112 21.70 -12.78 13.13
C LYS A 112 23.09 -13.36 12.87
N THR A 113 23.86 -12.74 11.99
CA THR A 113 25.20 -13.22 11.62
C THR A 113 26.17 -13.13 12.79
N VAL A 114 26.10 -12.06 13.59
CA VAL A 114 26.93 -11.88 14.80
C VAL A 114 26.55 -12.92 15.85
N HIS A 115 25.25 -13.11 16.10
CA HIS A 115 24.73 -14.13 17.01
C HIS A 115 25.29 -15.52 16.71
N GLU A 116 25.19 -15.94 15.44
CA GLU A 116 25.67 -17.24 14.97
C GLU A 116 27.19 -17.40 15.11
N LYS A 117 27.95 -16.30 15.07
CA LYS A 117 29.42 -16.35 15.23
C LYS A 117 29.86 -16.61 16.67
N TYR A 118 29.13 -16.09 17.66
CA TYR A 118 29.58 -16.19 19.06
C TYR A 118 28.83 -17.22 19.89
N LYS A 119 27.68 -17.73 19.42
CA LYS A 119 26.85 -18.69 20.19
C LYS A 119 27.66 -19.90 20.69
N ASP A 120 28.59 -20.39 19.86
CA ASP A 120 29.41 -21.58 20.14
C ASP A 120 30.83 -21.24 20.63
N LEU A 121 31.18 -19.96 20.74
CA LEU A 121 32.48 -19.54 21.26
C LEU A 121 32.54 -19.76 22.77
N SER A 122 33.70 -20.18 23.27
CA SER A 122 34.01 -20.16 24.70
C SER A 122 34.05 -18.71 25.23
N PRO A 123 33.86 -18.48 26.54
CA PRO A 123 34.02 -17.15 27.13
C PRO A 123 35.42 -16.59 26.87
N CYS A 124 35.50 -15.53 26.07
CA CYS A 124 36.74 -14.83 25.71
C CYS A 124 36.44 -13.37 25.33
N ASP A 125 37.47 -12.54 25.22
CA ASP A 125 37.31 -11.12 24.85
C ASP A 125 36.62 -10.93 23.49
N GLU A 126 36.85 -11.84 22.54
CA GLU A 126 36.18 -11.80 21.23
C GLU A 126 34.67 -12.05 21.35
N LYS A 127 34.25 -13.00 22.20
CA LYS A 127 32.84 -13.26 22.48
C LYS A 127 32.16 -12.03 23.07
N SER A 128 32.78 -11.37 24.05
CA SER A 128 32.25 -10.13 24.65
C SER A 128 32.08 -9.02 23.60
N ARG A 129 33.08 -8.81 22.74
CA ARG A 129 33.00 -7.80 21.64
C ARG A 129 31.86 -8.08 20.66
N LEU A 130 31.59 -9.36 20.36
CA LEU A 130 30.51 -9.74 19.46
C LEU A 130 29.13 -9.55 20.12
N ILE A 131 29.01 -9.84 21.42
CA ILE A 131 27.79 -9.56 22.19
C ILE A 131 27.50 -8.05 22.24
N ASP A 132 28.51 -7.22 22.55
CA ASP A 132 28.35 -5.76 22.56
C ASP A 132 27.89 -5.22 21.19
N LYS A 133 28.41 -5.81 20.11
CA LYS A 133 28.01 -5.49 18.74
C LYS A 133 26.56 -5.87 18.45
N GLU A 134 26.13 -7.06 18.88
CA GLU A 134 24.73 -7.48 18.75
C GLU A 134 23.79 -6.57 19.54
N GLN A 135 24.15 -6.24 20.78
CA GLN A 135 23.37 -5.34 21.62
C GLN A 135 23.21 -3.96 20.97
N LYS A 136 24.29 -3.38 20.43
CA LYS A 136 24.23 -2.10 19.74
C LYS A 136 23.28 -2.14 18.53
N ILE A 137 23.32 -3.23 17.76
CA ILE A 137 22.40 -3.42 16.62
C ILE A 137 20.94 -3.52 17.10
N PHE A 138 20.70 -4.21 18.21
CA PHE A 138 19.37 -4.30 18.81
C PHE A 138 18.85 -2.93 19.27
N GLU A 139 19.69 -2.12 19.90
CA GLU A 139 19.37 -0.73 20.28
C GLU A 139 19.04 0.13 19.06
N ASP A 140 19.81 0.04 17.98
CA ASP A 140 19.54 0.75 16.72
C ASP A 140 18.18 0.34 16.12
N LEU A 141 17.86 -0.96 16.10
CA LEU A 141 16.56 -1.47 15.62
C LEU A 141 15.40 -1.06 16.52
N SER A 142 15.63 -0.91 17.82
CA SER A 142 14.65 -0.37 18.76
C SER A 142 14.36 1.10 18.46
N ASN A 143 15.40 1.89 18.22
CA ASN A 143 15.28 3.29 17.81
C ASN A 143 14.58 3.44 16.46
N ASP A 144 14.82 2.52 15.52
CA ASP A 144 14.08 2.47 14.25
C ASP A 144 12.58 2.30 14.48
N LEU A 145 12.15 1.44 15.41
CA LEU A 145 10.73 1.26 15.71
C LEU A 145 10.08 2.55 16.23
N LEU A 146 10.80 3.29 17.08
CA LEU A 146 10.33 4.57 17.64
C LEU A 146 10.23 5.66 16.56
N THR A 147 11.20 5.70 15.64
CA THR A 147 11.29 6.72 14.59
C THR A 147 10.51 6.37 13.32
N LEU A 148 10.05 5.13 13.19
CA LEU A 148 9.32 4.61 12.02
C LEU A 148 8.15 5.52 11.62
N ASN A 149 7.36 5.97 12.59
CA ASN A 149 6.24 6.88 12.35
C ASN A 149 6.68 8.17 11.66
N HIS A 150 7.80 8.76 12.09
CA HIS A 150 8.30 10.01 11.53
C HIS A 150 8.73 9.86 10.06
N VAL A 151 9.32 8.72 9.70
CA VAL A 151 9.75 8.42 8.32
C VAL A 151 8.55 8.25 7.38
N PHE A 152 7.50 7.55 7.83
CA PHE A 152 6.34 7.22 7.00
C PHE A 152 5.22 8.27 7.02
N MET A 153 5.14 9.09 8.07
CA MET A 153 4.07 10.10 8.24
C MET A 153 3.88 11.04 7.04
N PRO A 154 4.94 11.54 6.35
CA PRO A 154 4.76 12.40 5.17
C PRO A 154 3.98 11.74 4.02
N TYR A 155 3.99 10.42 3.95
CA TYR A 155 3.40 9.62 2.87
C TYR A 155 2.02 9.04 3.20
N LEU A 156 1.68 8.98 4.50
CA LEU A 156 0.42 8.44 5.03
C LEU A 156 -0.60 9.53 5.40
N LYS A 157 -0.22 10.81 5.41
CA LYS A 157 -1.16 11.93 5.69
C LYS A 157 -2.11 12.18 4.52
N PHE A 158 -3.41 12.03 4.76
CA PHE A 158 -4.48 12.37 3.81
C PHE A 158 -4.51 13.87 3.43
N SER A 159 -4.02 14.76 4.31
CA SER A 159 -4.12 16.22 4.08
C SER A 159 -3.26 16.75 2.92
N LYS A 160 -2.32 15.95 2.41
CA LYS A 160 -1.47 16.33 1.26
C LYS A 160 -2.05 15.96 -0.09
N TRP A 161 -3.21 15.31 -0.15
CA TRP A 161 -3.78 14.83 -1.42
C TRP A 161 -4.79 15.85 -1.97
N LYS A 162 -4.30 17.03 -2.36
CA LYS A 162 -5.07 17.94 -3.23
C LYS A 162 -5.22 17.28 -4.60
#